data_AF-A0A7C6SJC0-F1
#
_entry.id   AF-A0A7C6SJC0-F1
#
_cell.length_a   1.000
_cell.length_b   1.000
_cell.length_c   1.000
_cell.angle_alpha   90.00
_cell.angle_beta   90.00
_cell.angle_gamma   90.00
#
_symmetry.space_group_name_H-M   'P 1'
#
loop_
_entity.id
_entity.type
_entity.pdbx_description
1 polymer ?
#
loop_
_entity_poly.entity_id
_entity_poly.type
_entity_poly.pdbx_seq_one_letter_code
_entity_poly.pdbx_strand_id
1 'polypeptide(L)'
;MNPNHGYQLMGAITEVSNGRINMGPGTLYGVLSRMQKDELISLAEDDGRRKTYRITTDGEEALRIEYKRLMALIRDGKILEGGAENE
;
A
#
# COMPACT_ATOMS: atom_id res chain seq x y z
N MET A 1 -13.77 4.22 1.78
CA MET A 1 -12.41 4.76 2.01
C MET A 1 -12.40 6.20 1.52
N ASN A 2 -11.97 7.16 2.35
CA ASN A 2 -12.02 8.58 1.99
C ASN A 2 -10.92 8.94 0.98
N PRO A 3 -11.20 9.82 0.01
CA PRO A 3 -10.20 10.29 -0.94
C PRO A 3 -9.08 11.06 -0.22
N ASN A 4 -7.81 10.75 -0.49
CA ASN A 4 -6.65 11.39 0.14
C ASN A 4 -5.78 12.11 -0.89
N HIS A 5 -5.19 13.25 -0.51
CA HIS A 5 -4.25 14.00 -1.33
C HIS A 5 -2.86 13.35 -1.32
N GLY A 6 -2.08 13.52 -2.41
CA GLY A 6 -0.72 12.97 -2.54
C GLY A 6 0.19 13.24 -1.34
N TYR A 7 0.17 14.44 -0.75
CA TYR A 7 0.99 14.75 0.43
C TYR A 7 0.46 14.08 1.71
N GLN A 8 -0.86 13.98 1.88
CA GLN A 8 -1.48 13.29 3.01
C GLN A 8 -1.21 11.79 2.96
N LEU A 9 -1.11 11.21 1.76
CA LEU A 9 -0.74 9.80 1.57
C LEU A 9 0.68 9.50 2.09
N MET A 10 1.64 10.43 1.96
CA MET A 10 2.98 10.23 2.54
C MET A 10 2.90 10.03 4.06
N GLY A 11 2.19 10.93 4.75
CA GLY A 11 1.98 10.84 6.19
C GLY A 11 1.25 9.57 6.60
N ALA A 12 0.15 9.23 5.91
CA ALA A 12 -0.62 8.03 6.17
C ALA A 12 0.19 6.74 5.98
N ILE A 13 1.04 6.67 4.95
CA ILE A 13 1.93 5.52 4.71
C ILE A 13 2.94 5.39 5.85
N THR A 14 3.54 6.50 6.28
CA THR A 14 4.47 6.51 7.40
C THR A 14 3.79 6.08 8.71
N GLU A 15 2.58 6.54 8.97
CA GLU A 15 1.80 6.16 10.14
C GLU A 15 1.44 4.66 10.13
N VAL A 16 0.81 4.16 9.06
CA VAL A 16 0.41 2.75 8.93
C VAL A 16 1.60 1.80 8.95
N SER A 17 2.76 2.24 8.47
CA SER A 17 3.98 1.44 8.51
C SER A 17 4.73 1.52 9.84
N ASN A 18 4.27 2.30 10.82
CA ASN A 18 5.00 2.61 12.06
C ASN A 18 6.42 3.14 11.77
N GLY A 19 6.55 4.05 10.81
CA GLY A 19 7.83 4.66 10.43
C GLY A 19 8.73 3.78 9.56
N ARG A 20 8.39 2.51 9.33
CA ARG A 20 9.22 1.60 8.51
C ARG A 20 9.29 2.03 7.05
N ILE A 21 8.27 2.73 6.55
CA ILE A 21 8.22 3.24 5.19
C ILE A 21 8.14 4.76 5.24
N ASN A 22 9.14 5.42 4.65
CA ASN A 22 9.16 6.85 4.43
C ASN A 22 9.43 7.12 2.95
N MET A 23 8.43 7.64 2.24
CA MET A 23 8.52 7.87 0.80
C MET A 23 8.66 9.36 0.51
N GLY A 24 9.68 9.73 -0.25
CA GLY A 24 9.79 11.07 -0.83
C GLY A 24 8.73 11.31 -1.92
N PRO A 25 8.46 12.57 -2.30
CA PRO A 25 7.44 12.90 -3.28
C PRO A 25 7.61 12.19 -4.63
N GLY A 26 8.84 12.13 -5.16
CA GLY A 26 9.12 11.47 -6.44
C GLY A 26 8.79 9.98 -6.43
N THR A 27 9.13 9.27 -5.35
CA THR A 27 8.81 7.86 -5.18
C THR A 27 7.31 7.64 -5.09
N LEU A 28 6.61 8.43 -4.27
CA LEU A 28 5.16 8.29 -4.12
C LEU A 28 4.44 8.54 -5.45
N TYR A 29 4.74 9.63 -6.14
CA TYR A 29 4.07 9.94 -7.41
C TYR A 29 4.42 8.93 -8.51
N GLY A 30 5.64 8.36 -8.50
CA GLY A 30 6.00 7.25 -9.37
C GLY A 30 5.14 6.01 -9.12
N VAL A 31 4.95 5.63 -7.84
CA VAL A 31 4.09 4.50 -7.46
C VAL A 31 2.63 4.76 -7.83
N LEU A 32 2.09 5.95 -7.51
CA LEU A 32 0.70 6.31 -7.85
C LEU A 32 0.47 6.31 -9.37
N SER A 33 1.41 6.84 -10.15
CA SER A 33 1.34 6.80 -11.62
C SER A 33 1.30 5.37 -12.15
N ARG A 34 2.14 4.48 -11.60
CA ARG A 34 2.15 3.06 -11.96
C ARG A 34 0.85 2.37 -11.56
N MET A 35 0.38 2.54 -10.32
CA MET A 35 -0.88 1.95 -9.86
C MET A 35 -2.07 2.43 -10.67
N GLN A 36 -2.06 3.68 -11.13
CA GLN A 36 -3.09 4.21 -12.02
C GLN A 36 -3.00 3.60 -13.42
N LYS A 37 -1.79 3.45 -13.96
CA LYS A 37 -1.55 2.77 -15.25
C LYS A 37 -1.99 1.31 -15.23
N ASP A 38 -1.78 0.65 -14.09
CA ASP A 38 -2.17 -0.74 -13.85
C ASP A 38 -3.66 -0.85 -13.42
N GLU A 39 -4.44 0.24 -13.51
CA GLU A 39 -5.88 0.33 -13.21
C GLU A 39 -6.28 -0.04 -11.77
N LEU A 40 -5.33 -0.09 -10.84
CA LEU A 40 -5.56 -0.39 -9.42
C LEU A 40 -6.13 0.83 -8.66
N ILE A 41 -5.85 2.03 -9.16
CA ILE A 41 -6.41 3.28 -8.63
C ILE A 41 -6.87 4.18 -9.78
N SER A 42 -7.81 5.08 -9.49
CA SER A 42 -8.30 6.10 -10.41
C SER A 42 -8.23 7.50 -9.80
N LEU A 43 -8.25 8.52 -10.66
CA LEU A 43 -8.38 9.91 -10.23
C LEU A 43 -9.85 10.16 -9.86
N ALA A 44 -10.08 10.51 -8.60
CA ALA A 44 -11.39 10.91 -8.10
C ALA A 44 -11.64 12.41 -8.31
N GLU A 45 -10.59 13.23 -8.23
CA GLU A 45 -10.65 14.67 -8.45
C GLU A 45 -9.28 15.18 -8.92
N ASP A 46 -9.29 16.13 -9.86
CA ASP A 46 -8.11 16.85 -10.36
C ASP A 46 -8.50 18.32 -10.56
N ASP A 47 -8.17 19.18 -9.60
CA ASP A 47 -8.41 20.63 -9.68
C ASP A 47 -7.26 21.39 -10.36
N GLY A 48 -6.31 20.66 -10.96
CA GLY A 48 -5.10 21.19 -11.59
C GLY A 48 -3.96 21.48 -10.60
N ARG A 49 -4.23 21.54 -9.30
CA ARG A 49 -3.23 21.76 -8.24
C ARG A 49 -3.09 20.55 -7.31
N ARG A 50 -4.16 19.77 -7.16
CA ARG A 50 -4.26 18.61 -6.28
C ARG A 50 -4.96 17.48 -7.00
N LYS A 51 -4.28 16.32 -6.97
CA LYS A 51 -4.84 15.06 -7.42
C LYS A 51 -5.29 14.27 -6.21
N THR A 52 -6.50 13.75 -6.31
CA THR A 52 -7.11 12.90 -5.30
C THR A 52 -7.37 11.54 -5.93
N TYR A 53 -6.93 10.49 -5.26
CA TYR A 53 -6.99 9.12 -5.78
C TYR A 53 -8.01 8.28 -5.03
N ARG A 54 -8.59 7.30 -5.74
CA ARG A 54 -9.49 6.29 -5.18
C ARG A 54 -9.05 4.90 -5.68
N ILE A 55 -9.13 3.90 -4.81
CA ILE A 55 -8.93 2.50 -5.21
C ILE A 55 -10.06 2.03 -6.13
N THR A 56 -9.72 1.27 -7.17
CA THR A 56 -10.71 0.64 -8.06
C THR A 56 -11.17 -0.70 -7.49
N THR A 57 -12.21 -1.29 -8.07
CA THR A 57 -12.62 -2.66 -7.73
C THR A 57 -11.48 -3.66 -7.94
N ASP A 58 -10.75 -3.54 -9.04
CA ASP A 58 -9.62 -4.42 -9.36
C ASP A 58 -8.45 -4.19 -8.40
N GLY A 59 -8.20 -2.94 -8.00
CA GLY A 59 -7.25 -2.60 -6.95
C GLY A 59 -7.59 -3.20 -5.60
N GLU A 60 -8.87 -3.20 -5.21
CA GLU A 60 -9.32 -3.84 -3.97
C GLU A 60 -9.11 -5.36 -4.02
N GLU A 61 -9.40 -6.00 -5.15
CA GLU A 61 -9.19 -7.44 -5.30
C GLU A 61 -7.71 -7.80 -5.28
N ALA A 62 -6.86 -7.05 -6.01
CA ALA A 62 -5.42 -7.21 -5.97
C ALA A 62 -4.86 -7.07 -4.54
N LEU A 63 -5.37 -6.09 -3.76
CA LEU A 63 -4.99 -5.90 -2.36
C LEU A 63 -5.40 -7.10 -1.50
N ARG A 64 -6.60 -7.67 -1.69
CA ARG A 64 -7.06 -8.86 -0.96
C ARG A 64 -6.22 -10.08 -1.29
N ILE A 65 -5.85 -10.27 -2.55
CA ILE A 65 -4.97 -11.36 -2.99
C ILE A 65 -3.59 -11.24 -2.33
N GLU A 66 -3.00 -10.04 -2.37
CA GLU A 66 -1.67 -9.81 -1.80
C GLU A 66 -1.67 -10.00 -0.28
N TYR A 67 -2.72 -9.52 0.40
CA TYR A 67 -2.89 -9.76 1.83
C TYR A 67 -2.92 -11.26 2.16
N LYS A 68 -3.70 -12.06 1.42
CA LYS A 68 -3.74 -13.52 1.59
C LYS A 68 -2.36 -14.14 1.37
N ARG A 69 -1.61 -13.68 0.36
CA ARG A 69 -0.25 -14.15 0.06
C ARG A 69 0.72 -13.86 1.21
N LEU A 70 0.71 -12.64 1.75
CA LEU A 70 1.54 -12.26 2.90
C LEU A 70 1.21 -13.09 4.15
N MET A 71 -0.08 -13.32 4.41
CA MET A 71 -0.51 -14.17 5.53
C MET A 71 -0.08 -15.62 5.38
N ALA A 72 -0.07 -16.16 4.16
CA ALA A 72 0.48 -17.49 3.89
C ALA A 72 1.98 -17.54 4.19
N LEU A 73 2.76 -16.56 3.72
CA LEU A 73 4.19 -16.49 4.00
C LEU A 73 4.50 -16.40 5.51
N ILE A 74 3.72 -15.63 6.27
CA ILE A 74 3.87 -15.56 7.73
C ILE A 74 3.58 -16.92 8.36
N ARG A 75 2.54 -17.62 7.91
CA ARG A 75 2.19 -18.96 8.43
C ARG A 75 3.30 -19.97 8.15
N ASP A 76 3.83 -19.98 6.93
CA ASP A 76 4.90 -20.89 6.52
C ASP A 76 6.19 -20.59 7.30
N GLY A 77 6.45 -19.31 7.56
CA GLY A 77 7.59 -18.83 8.34
C GLY A 77 7.58 -19.25 9.82
N LYS A 78 6.43 -19.64 10.39
CA LYS A 78 6.34 -20.11 11.79
C LYS A 78 7.22 -21.31 12.11
N ILE A 79 7.60 -22.09 11.10
CA ILE A 79 8.57 -23.19 11.26
C ILE A 79 9.90 -22.69 11.85
N LEU A 80 10.27 -21.43 11.56
CA LEU A 80 11.50 -20.82 12.09
C LEU A 80 11.39 -20.43 13.56
N GLU A 81 10.18 -20.19 14.08
CA GLU A 81 9.96 -19.82 15.48
C GLU A 81 10.00 -21.04 16.42
N GLY A 82 9.66 -22.23 15.92
CA GLY A 82 9.64 -23.49 16.68
C GLY A 82 11.02 -24.13 16.95
N GLY A 83 12.13 -23.51 16.54
CA GLY A 83 13.49 -24.00 16.74
C GLY A 83 14.19 -23.48 18.00
N ALA A 84 13.58 -22.57 18.75
CA ALA A 84 14.23 -21.85 19.86
C ALA A 84 13.91 -22.40 21.27
N GLU A 85 13.11 -23.47 21.41
CA GLU A 85 12.70 -24.02 22.72
C GLU A 85 13.40 -25.34 23.10
N ASN A 86 14.50 -25.71 22.45
CA ASN A 86 15.30 -26.88 22.84
C ASN A 86 16.77 -26.51 23.03
N GLU A 87 17.08 -25.76 24.09
CA GLU A 87 18.39 -25.75 24.77
C GLU A 87 18.22 -25.73 26.29
#